data_AF-A0A7K2AKG9-F1
#
_entry.id   AF-A0A7K2AKG9-F1
#
_cell.length_a   1.000
_cell.length_b   1.000
_cell.length_c   1.000
_cell.angle_alpha   90.00
_cell.angle_beta   90.00
_cell.angle_gamma   90.00
#
_symmetry.space_group_name_H-M   'P 1'
#
loop_
_entity.id
_entity.type
_entity.pdbx_description
1 polymer ?
#
loop_
_entity_poly.entity_id
_entity_poly.type
_entity_poly.pdbx_seq_one_letter_code
_entity_poly.pdbx_strand_id
1 'polypeptide(L)'
;MRYRLIYLGLGLLAVATLSICFVFGRGGDPLTLPDPLERVSPNPYDAVLPQSGLEVDLQVGYEARIYVDGYPIPESELSFQEGVGVYRWRPGSRSLVAERWAVGEHTIRVEWEKVYGLPDIGQFTWTFRVQ
;
A
#
# COMPACT_ATOMS: atom_id res chain seq x y z
N MET A 1 -39.74 -32.24 -25.07
CA MET A 1 -38.29 -32.46 -24.86
C MET A 1 -37.39 -31.23 -25.12
N ARG A 2 -37.84 -30.19 -25.84
CA ARG A 2 -37.01 -29.02 -26.21
C ARG A 2 -36.58 -28.11 -25.03
N TYR A 3 -37.39 -27.98 -23.99
CA TYR A 3 -37.11 -27.08 -22.85
C TYR A 3 -36.03 -27.61 -21.90
N ARG A 4 -35.86 -28.94 -21.80
CA ARG A 4 -34.84 -29.58 -20.96
C ARG A 4 -33.41 -29.21 -21.38
N LEU A 5 -33.18 -29.09 -22.69
CA LEU A 5 -31.89 -28.67 -23.24
C LEU A 5 -31.58 -27.20 -22.95
N ILE A 6 -32.61 -26.35 -22.91
CA ILE A 6 -32.47 -24.93 -22.55
C ILE A 6 -32.08 -24.79 -21.07
N TYR A 7 -32.75 -25.51 -20.17
CA TYR A 7 -32.41 -25.48 -18.74
C TYR A 7 -31.04 -26.09 -18.44
N LEU A 8 -30.63 -27.14 -19.16
CA LEU A 8 -29.28 -27.71 -19.05
C LEU A 8 -28.21 -26.73 -19.52
N GLY A 9 -28.43 -26.06 -20.66
CA GLY A 9 -27.53 -25.02 -21.16
C GLY A 9 -27.42 -23.82 -20.21
N LEU A 10 -28.55 -23.38 -19.65
CA LEU A 10 -28.59 -22.26 -18.71
C LEU A 10 -27.90 -22.60 -17.37
N GLY A 11 -28.11 -23.82 -16.87
CA GLY A 11 -27.42 -24.30 -15.66
C GLY A 11 -25.91 -24.40 -15.85
N LEU A 12 -25.45 -24.89 -17.01
CA LEU A 12 -24.03 -24.97 -17.34
C LEU A 12 -23.39 -23.58 -17.43
N LEU A 13 -24.09 -22.62 -18.04
CA LEU A 13 -23.64 -21.23 -18.14
C LEU A 13 -23.50 -20.58 -16.77
N ALA A 14 -24.48 -20.77 -15.88
CA ALA A 14 -24.44 -20.21 -14.52
C ALA A 14 -23.27 -20.76 -13.70
N VAL A 15 -23.01 -22.07 -13.78
CA VAL A 15 -21.85 -22.69 -13.11
C VAL A 15 -20.54 -22.17 -13.68
N ALA A 16 -20.43 -22.00 -15.00
CA ALA A 16 -19.24 -21.45 -15.64
C ALA A 16 -18.95 -20.00 -15.19
N THR A 17 -19.97 -19.14 -15.13
CA THR A 17 -19.80 -17.74 -14.69
C THR A 17 -19.39 -17.65 -13.22
N LEU A 18 -19.99 -18.45 -12.33
CA LEU A 18 -19.61 -18.48 -10.92
C LEU A 18 -18.19 -19.02 -10.70
N SER A 19 -17.77 -20.00 -11.51
CA SER A 19 -16.42 -20.56 -11.45
C SER A 19 -15.36 -19.56 -11.89
N ILE A 20 -15.65 -18.75 -12.92
CA ILE A 20 -14.76 -17.67 -13.38
C ILE A 20 -14.62 -16.62 -12.27
N CYS A 21 -15.70 -16.18 -11.63
CA CYS A 21 -15.60 -15.26 -10.48
C CYS A 21 -14.74 -15.80 -9.33
N PHE A 22 -14.78 -17.10 -9.05
CA PHE A 22 -14.00 -17.69 -7.97
C PHE A 22 -12.50 -17.83 -8.32
N VAL A 23 -12.18 -18.13 -9.58
CA VAL A 23 -10.78 -18.25 -10.04
C VAL A 23 -10.10 -16.88 -10.16
N PHE A 24 -10.81 -15.84 -10.60
CA PHE A 24 -10.29 -14.48 -10.67
C PHE A 24 -10.42 -13.68 -9.36
N GLY A 25 -11.16 -14.20 -8.37
CA GLY A 25 -11.33 -13.57 -7.06
C GLY A 25 -10.20 -13.85 -6.05
N ARG A 26 -9.23 -14.70 -6.39
CA ARG A 26 -8.00 -14.90 -5.58
C ARG A 26 -6.94 -13.88 -5.97
N GLY A 27 -7.18 -12.62 -5.65
CA GLY A 27 -6.19 -11.55 -5.75
C GLY A 27 -6.03 -10.88 -4.40
N GLY A 28 -5.03 -11.31 -3.63
CA GLY A 28 -4.61 -10.68 -2.39
C GLY A 28 -4.88 -11.54 -1.16
N ASP A 29 -3.86 -12.22 -0.65
CA ASP A 29 -3.82 -12.47 0.79
C ASP A 29 -4.02 -11.12 1.51
N PRO A 30 -4.79 -11.06 2.60
CA PRO A 30 -4.92 -9.84 3.37
C PRO A 30 -3.52 -9.39 3.77
N LEU A 31 -3.10 -8.22 3.27
CA LEU A 31 -1.82 -7.63 3.61
C LEU A 31 -1.76 -7.52 5.13
N THR A 32 -0.90 -8.31 5.75
CA THR A 32 -0.69 -8.29 7.19
C THR A 32 0.52 -7.40 7.45
N LEU A 33 0.25 -6.19 7.93
CA LEU A 33 1.30 -5.26 8.35
C LEU A 33 1.78 -5.65 9.76
N PRO A 34 3.08 -5.51 10.05
CA PRO A 34 3.60 -5.72 11.40
C PRO A 34 3.14 -4.60 12.33
N ASP A 35 2.78 -4.91 13.57
CA ASP A 35 2.60 -3.88 14.61
C ASP A 35 3.90 -3.07 14.75
N PRO A 36 3.84 -1.73 14.90
CA PRO A 36 2.68 -0.86 15.09
C PRO A 36 2.17 -0.19 13.79
N LEU A 37 2.54 -0.72 12.62
CA LEU A 37 2.17 -0.15 11.32
C LEU A 37 0.73 -0.50 10.99
N GLU A 38 -0.15 0.50 11.04
CA GLU A 38 -1.58 0.32 10.85
C GLU A 38 -1.98 0.34 9.37
N ARG A 39 -1.32 1.20 8.57
CA ARG A 39 -1.63 1.35 7.14
C ARG A 39 -0.49 1.99 6.37
N VAL A 40 -0.40 1.65 5.08
CA VAL A 40 0.47 2.31 4.11
C VAL A 40 -0.32 2.65 2.86
N SER A 41 0.05 3.73 2.17
CA SER A 41 -0.44 4.06 0.84
C SER A 41 0.69 4.72 0.04
N PRO A 42 1.00 4.28 -1.19
CA PRO A 42 0.40 3.14 -1.90
C PRO A 42 0.59 1.81 -1.17
N ASN A 43 -0.35 0.88 -1.34
CA ASN A 43 -0.19 -0.47 -0.80
C ASN A 43 0.92 -1.21 -1.56
N PRO A 44 1.51 -2.26 -0.94
CA PRO A 44 2.37 -3.20 -1.63
C PRO A 44 1.73 -3.70 -2.93
N TYR A 45 2.50 -3.62 -4.00
CA TYR A 45 2.16 -4.01 -5.37
C TYR A 45 1.11 -3.14 -6.08
N ASP A 46 0.69 -2.01 -5.49
CA ASP A 46 -0.20 -1.05 -6.16
C ASP A 46 0.46 -0.45 -7.41
N ALA A 47 -0.38 -0.10 -8.39
CA ALA A 47 0.01 0.69 -9.56
C ALA A 47 -0.57 2.10 -9.44
N VAL A 48 0.29 3.12 -9.38
CA VAL A 48 -0.11 4.51 -9.09
C VAL A 48 0.40 5.51 -10.14
N LEU A 49 -0.10 6.76 -10.06
CA LEU A 49 0.30 7.84 -10.94
C LEU A 49 1.58 8.55 -10.46
N PRO A 50 2.31 9.24 -11.36
CA PRO A 50 3.57 9.91 -11.00
C PRO A 50 3.48 11.02 -9.95
N GLN A 51 2.28 11.50 -9.64
CA GLN A 51 2.01 12.56 -8.65
C GLN A 51 1.36 12.02 -7.36
N SER A 52 1.22 10.70 -7.23
CA SER A 52 0.61 10.09 -6.05
C SER A 52 1.43 10.37 -4.79
N GLY A 53 0.73 10.66 -3.68
CA GLY A 53 1.34 10.82 -2.37
C GLY A 53 1.67 9.49 -1.70
N LEU A 54 2.61 9.56 -0.76
CA LEU A 54 2.95 8.53 0.20
C LEU A 54 2.29 8.85 1.55
N GLU A 55 1.69 7.85 2.18
CA GLU A 55 1.12 7.90 3.51
C GLU A 55 1.55 6.68 4.30
N VAL A 56 1.98 6.90 5.53
CA VAL A 56 2.36 5.87 6.49
C VAL A 56 1.63 6.17 7.78
N ASP A 57 0.84 5.21 8.24
CA ASP A 57 -0.02 5.29 9.41
C ASP A 57 0.53 4.37 10.48
N LEU A 58 1.01 4.95 11.57
CA LEU A 58 1.57 4.23 12.70
C LEU A 58 0.71 4.49 13.92
N GLN A 59 0.67 3.50 14.81
CA GLN A 59 0.07 3.70 16.13
C GLN A 59 0.68 4.93 16.81
N VAL A 60 -0.17 5.72 17.47
CA VAL A 60 0.27 6.89 18.23
C VAL A 60 1.31 6.49 19.30
N GLY A 61 2.38 7.29 19.43
CA GLY A 61 3.48 7.04 20.35
C GLY A 61 4.71 6.38 19.71
N TYR A 62 4.71 6.25 18.39
CA TYR A 62 5.86 5.86 17.58
C TYR A 62 6.32 7.02 16.70
N GLU A 63 7.62 7.08 16.46
CA GLU A 63 8.26 7.95 15.48
C GLU A 63 8.78 7.13 14.31
N ALA A 64 8.65 7.64 13.08
CA ALA A 64 9.12 6.98 11.88
C ALA A 64 10.16 7.77 11.09
N ARG A 65 11.09 7.02 10.51
CA ARG A 65 11.96 7.47 9.43
C ARG A 65 11.61 6.74 8.15
N ILE A 66 11.30 7.51 7.11
CA ILE A 66 10.81 6.98 5.83
C ILE A 66 11.87 7.18 4.75
N TYR A 67 12.06 6.15 3.95
CA TYR A 67 13.02 6.07 2.86
C TYR A 67 12.32 5.76 1.55
N VAL A 68 12.70 6.48 0.50
CA VAL A 68 12.27 6.28 -0.88
C VAL A 68 13.47 5.84 -1.70
N ASP A 69 13.44 4.63 -2.25
CA ASP A 69 14.53 4.03 -3.05
C ASP A 69 15.90 4.09 -2.33
N GLY A 70 15.87 3.97 -1.00
CA GLY A 70 17.05 4.04 -0.13
C GLY A 70 17.44 5.45 0.33
N TYR A 71 16.79 6.51 -0.16
CA TYR A 71 17.03 7.89 0.24
C TYR A 71 16.04 8.34 1.33
N PRO A 72 16.51 8.86 2.47
CA PRO A 72 15.61 9.33 3.52
C PRO A 72 14.83 10.57 3.08
N ILE A 73 13.53 10.62 3.39
CA ILE A 73 12.72 11.82 3.22
C ILE A 73 13.11 12.83 4.31
N PRO A 74 13.50 14.07 3.97
CA PRO A 74 13.78 15.10 4.95
C PRO A 74 12.53 15.43 5.80
N GLU A 75 12.71 15.62 7.11
CA GLU A 75 11.62 16.01 8.01
C GLU A 75 10.91 17.31 7.57
N SER A 76 11.63 18.23 6.92
CA SER A 76 11.06 19.46 6.36
C SER A 76 10.03 19.24 5.25
N GLU A 77 10.01 18.06 4.62
CA GLU A 77 9.04 17.68 3.58
C GLU A 77 7.99 16.71 4.06
N LEU A 78 8.21 16.10 5.23
CA LEU A 78 7.32 15.11 5.79
C LEU A 78 6.29 15.82 6.67
N SER A 79 5.03 15.78 6.26
CA SER A 79 3.93 16.29 7.06
C SER A 79 3.51 15.22 8.06
N PHE A 80 3.83 15.44 9.33
CA PHE A 80 3.36 14.58 10.43
C PHE A 80 2.15 15.20 11.11
N GLN A 81 1.11 14.40 11.33
CA GLN A 81 -0.07 14.80 12.10
C GLN A 81 0.02 14.23 13.51
N GLU A 82 0.46 15.08 14.43
CA GLU A 82 0.53 14.74 15.86
C GLU A 82 -0.85 14.32 16.39
N GLY A 83 -0.87 13.25 17.19
CA GLY A 83 -2.09 12.67 17.77
C GLY A 83 -2.84 11.67 16.89
N VAL A 84 -2.46 11.53 15.61
CA VAL A 84 -3.00 10.48 14.72
C VAL A 84 -1.92 9.46 14.33
N GLY A 85 -0.64 9.85 14.30
CA GLY A 85 0.46 8.94 13.92
C GLY A 85 0.66 8.81 12.40
N VAL A 86 0.08 9.74 11.63
CA VAL A 86 0.10 9.71 10.17
C VAL A 86 1.21 10.61 9.63
N TYR A 87 2.05 10.02 8.79
CA TYR A 87 3.09 10.67 8.01
C TYR A 87 2.64 10.77 6.55
N ARG A 88 2.70 11.98 5.97
CA ARG A 88 2.39 12.21 4.56
C ARG A 88 3.54 12.90 3.85
N TRP A 89 3.82 12.42 2.66
CA TRP A 89 4.75 13.05 1.73
C TRP A 89 4.18 12.94 0.31
N ARG A 90 4.61 13.83 -0.59
CA ARG A 90 4.28 13.73 -2.00
C ARG A 90 5.41 14.33 -2.83
N PRO A 91 5.67 13.80 -4.03
CA PRO A 91 6.61 14.42 -4.93
C PRO A 91 6.12 15.82 -5.32
N GLY A 92 7.05 16.70 -5.66
CA GLY A 92 6.72 18.03 -6.15
C GLY A 92 7.95 18.87 -6.45
N SER A 93 7.76 19.98 -7.16
CA SER A 93 8.84 20.85 -7.64
C SER A 93 9.77 21.43 -6.57
N ARG A 94 9.37 21.36 -5.29
CA ARG A 94 10.17 21.81 -4.14
C ARG A 94 10.69 20.66 -3.29
N SER A 95 10.44 19.41 -3.68
CA SER A 95 10.95 18.23 -3.00
C SER A 95 12.41 18.00 -3.35
N LEU A 96 13.21 17.73 -2.33
CA LEU A 96 14.61 17.33 -2.39
C LEU A 96 14.75 15.83 -2.74
N VAL A 97 13.70 15.04 -2.57
CA VAL A 97 13.68 13.61 -2.89
C VAL A 97 13.33 13.39 -4.36
N ALA A 98 12.18 13.93 -4.82
CA ALA A 98 11.75 13.78 -6.21
C ALA A 98 10.69 14.82 -6.62
N GLU A 99 10.84 15.40 -7.82
CA GLU A 99 9.82 16.28 -8.41
C GLU A 99 8.54 15.54 -8.81
N ARG A 100 8.71 14.29 -9.26
CA ARG A 100 7.67 13.33 -9.62
C ARG A 100 8.26 11.93 -9.44
N TRP A 101 7.41 10.93 -9.27
CA TRP A 101 7.88 9.55 -9.36
C TRP A 101 8.41 9.23 -10.77
N ALA A 102 9.50 8.48 -10.85
CA ALA A 102 9.94 7.92 -12.12
C ALA A 102 8.96 6.80 -12.55
N VAL A 103 8.90 6.49 -13.84
CA VAL A 103 8.15 5.31 -14.28
C VAL A 103 8.95 4.07 -13.90
N GLY A 104 8.32 3.10 -13.24
CA GLY A 104 8.99 1.89 -12.80
C GLY A 104 8.56 1.40 -11.43
N GLU A 105 9.38 0.55 -10.84
CA GLU A 105 9.19 0.04 -9.48
C GLU A 105 9.91 0.94 -8.48
N HIS A 106 9.23 1.25 -7.39
CA HIS A 106 9.76 2.04 -6.27
C HIS A 106 9.69 1.24 -4.99
N THR A 107 10.73 1.35 -4.17
CA THR A 107 10.83 0.67 -2.88
C THR A 107 10.72 1.69 -1.76
N ILE A 108 9.77 1.47 -0.85
CA ILE A 108 9.64 2.26 0.37
C ILE A 108 10.09 1.42 1.55
N ARG A 109 10.87 2.04 2.43
CA ARG A 109 11.18 1.48 3.75
C ARG A 109 10.75 2.47 4.82
N VAL A 110 10.04 1.98 5.81
CA VAL A 110 9.77 2.69 7.06
C VAL A 110 10.54 2.00 8.17
N GLU A 111 11.23 2.78 8.98
CA GLU A 111 11.82 2.37 10.25
C GLU A 111 11.07 3.12 11.35
N TRP A 112 10.75 2.46 12.46
CA TRP A 112 10.06 3.09 13.59
C TRP A 112 10.74 2.78 14.92
N GLU A 113 10.54 3.69 15.87
CA GLU A 113 10.94 3.54 17.26
C GLU A 113 9.84 4.10 18.18
N LYS A 114 9.65 3.45 19.34
CA LYS A 114 8.70 3.90 20.36
C LYS A 114 9.24 5.11 21.11
N VAL A 115 8.45 6.17 21.20
CA VAL A 115 8.85 7.44 21.83
C VAL A 115 8.99 7.32 23.35
N TYR A 116 8.14 6.52 23.99
CA TYR A 116 8.14 6.34 25.45
C TYR A 116 7.93 4.88 25.85
N GLY A 117 8.64 4.46 26.90
CA GLY A 117 8.53 3.12 27.49
C GLY A 117 9.67 2.20 27.09
N LEU A 118 9.37 0.89 27.00
CA LEU A 118 10.35 -0.09 26.52
C LEU A 118 10.65 0.17 25.04
N PRO A 119 11.94 0.18 24.64
CA PRO A 119 12.32 0.29 23.24
C PRO A 119 11.64 -0.80 22.41
N ASP A 120 10.97 -0.36 21.36
CA ASP A 120 10.33 -1.21 20.36
C ASP A 120 10.66 -0.61 19.00
N ILE A 121 11.57 -1.28 18.31
CA ILE A 121 12.18 -0.81 17.07
C ILE A 121 11.85 -1.84 15.99
N GLY A 122 11.40 -1.37 14.84
CA GLY A 122 11.09 -2.23 13.73
C GLY A 122 11.24 -1.52 12.39
N GLN A 123 11.04 -2.30 11.34
CA GLN A 123 11.06 -1.81 9.99
C GLN A 123 10.11 -2.61 9.11
N PHE A 124 9.62 -1.96 8.07
CA PHE A 124 8.82 -2.59 7.04
C PHE A 124 9.23 -2.04 5.68
N THR A 125 9.33 -2.92 4.68
CA THR A 125 9.72 -2.56 3.32
C THR A 125 8.71 -3.13 2.35
N TRP A 126 8.29 -2.31 1.40
CA TRP A 126 7.40 -2.73 0.32
C TRP A 126 7.73 -2.04 -0.99
N THR A 127 7.19 -2.58 -2.07
CA THR A 127 7.33 -2.01 -3.41
C THR A 127 5.96 -1.66 -3.97
N PHE A 128 5.93 -0.64 -4.84
CA PHE A 128 4.78 -0.32 -5.68
C PHE A 128 5.29 0.11 -7.06
N ARG A 129 4.41 0.15 -8.05
CA ARG A 129 4.74 0.52 -9.43
C ARG A 129 4.11 1.85 -9.82
N VAL A 130 4.85 2.62 -10.60
CA VAL A 130 4.40 3.88 -11.22
C VAL A 130 4.33 3.69 -12.73
N GLN A 131 3.25 4.17 -13.33
CA GLN A 131 2.93 4.07 -14.76
C GLN A 131 2.67 5.42 -15.41
#